data_AF-X0UMC2-F1
#
_entry.id   AF-X0UMC2-F1
#
_cell.length_a   1.000
_cell.length_b   1.000
_cell.length_c   1.000
_cell.angle_alpha   90.00
_cell.angle_beta   90.00
_cell.angle_gamma   90.00
#
_symmetry.space_group_name_H-M   'P 1'
#
loop_
_entity.id
_entity.type
_entity.pdbx_description
1 polymer ?
#
loop_
_entity_poly.entity_id
_entity_poly.type
_entity_poly.pdbx_seq_one_letter_code
_entity_poly.pdbx_strand_id
1 'polypeptide(L)'
;MSRINEYLDMVKIARDRDSISIGSSFDRSIYLAFDLVLHQQLNPWDIDLVNFSSMYLKKAQEEKIDLITAGRIIYMAWKVLHMQSDNLVVHMEAKQDEEHDFGWEDIPTGAWFESDDGYSYTNLVMKNPDPPLEEPLRRDSKRKITLIELLDAFDQARKDAEEYQ
;
A
#
# COMPACT_ATOMS: atom_id res chain seq x y z
N MET A 1 16.78 11.03 1.22
CA MET A 1 17.19 12.01 0.19
C MET A 1 18.21 11.47 -0.81
N SER A 2 19.19 10.63 -0.43
CA SER A 2 20.20 10.08 -1.39
C SER A 2 19.61 9.26 -2.54
N ARG A 3 18.71 8.31 -2.25
CA ARG A 3 18.18 7.35 -3.24
C ARG A 3 17.37 7.97 -4.37
N ILE A 4 16.57 9.00 -4.10
CA ILE A 4 15.82 9.71 -5.14
C ILE A 4 16.76 10.31 -6.17
N ASN A 5 17.91 10.85 -5.73
CA ASN A 5 18.91 11.38 -6.64
C ASN A 5 19.58 10.26 -7.44
N GLU A 6 19.85 9.11 -6.83
CA GLU A 6 20.39 7.93 -7.53
C GLU A 6 19.44 7.45 -8.64
N TYR A 7 18.14 7.35 -8.37
CA TYR A 7 17.14 7.00 -9.39
C TYR A 7 17.03 8.07 -10.48
N LEU A 8 17.04 9.36 -10.12
CA LEU A 8 17.03 10.46 -11.08
C LEU A 8 18.27 10.46 -11.98
N ASP A 9 19.43 10.18 -11.43
CA ASP A 9 20.67 10.14 -12.19
C ASP A 9 20.71 8.91 -13.10
N MET A 10 20.19 7.76 -12.66
CA MET A 10 20.00 6.58 -13.53
C MET A 10 19.09 6.92 -14.73
N VAL A 11 17.96 7.60 -14.49
CA VAL A 11 17.03 7.99 -15.56
C VAL A 11 17.66 9.01 -16.52
N LYS A 12 18.43 9.98 -16.03
CA LYS A 12 19.15 10.94 -16.88
C LYS A 12 20.18 10.24 -17.76
N ILE A 13 20.95 9.30 -17.20
CA ILE A 13 21.96 8.52 -17.93
C ILE A 13 21.30 7.68 -19.04
N ALA A 14 20.14 7.08 -18.75
CA ALA A 14 19.38 6.29 -19.71
C ALA A 14 18.72 7.13 -20.83
N ARG A 15 18.49 8.43 -20.59
CA ARG A 15 17.94 9.36 -21.59
C ARG A 15 19.01 9.93 -22.53
N ASP A 16 20.23 10.15 -22.04
CA ASP A 16 21.33 10.76 -22.80
C ASP A 16 22.18 9.73 -23.58
N ARG A 17 22.15 8.45 -23.21
CA ARG A 17 22.80 7.36 -23.95
C ARG A 17 21.74 6.40 -24.45
N ASP A 18 21.81 6.03 -25.73
CA ASP A 18 21.05 4.89 -26.26
C ASP A 18 21.05 3.75 -25.21
N SER A 19 19.87 3.17 -24.94
CA SER A 19 19.54 2.16 -23.90
C SER A 19 20.48 0.95 -23.80
N ILE A 20 21.41 0.85 -24.74
CA ILE A 20 22.51 -0.12 -24.85
C ILE A 20 23.54 0.03 -23.72
N SER A 21 23.74 1.23 -23.14
CA SER A 21 24.76 1.45 -22.08
C SER A 21 24.25 1.28 -20.64
N ILE A 22 23.02 0.81 -20.45
CA ILE A 22 22.51 0.46 -19.12
C ILE A 22 23.19 -0.85 -18.69
N GLY A 23 24.00 -0.77 -17.63
CA GLY A 23 25.00 -1.78 -17.27
C GLY A 23 24.45 -3.15 -16.85
N SER A 24 23.17 -3.24 -16.46
CA SER A 24 22.51 -4.50 -16.07
C SER A 24 21.08 -4.63 -16.60
N SER A 25 20.58 -5.87 -16.72
CA SER A 25 19.16 -6.17 -17.00
C SER A 25 18.22 -5.57 -15.95
N PHE A 26 18.76 -5.33 -14.75
CA PHE A 26 18.05 -4.76 -13.62
C PHE A 26 17.83 -3.25 -13.77
N ASP A 27 18.87 -2.50 -14.10
CA ASP A 27 18.77 -1.05 -14.30
C ASP A 27 17.83 -0.74 -15.47
N ARG A 28 17.77 -1.62 -16.48
CA ARG A 28 16.78 -1.53 -17.57
C ARG A 28 15.36 -1.76 -17.06
N SER A 29 15.18 -2.66 -16.10
CA SER A 29 13.89 -2.92 -15.46
C SER A 29 13.41 -1.71 -14.65
N ILE A 30 14.29 -1.08 -13.86
CA ILE A 30 13.97 0.15 -13.13
C ILE A 30 13.64 1.30 -14.10
N TYR A 31 14.48 1.50 -15.11
CA TYR A 31 14.25 2.53 -16.12
C TYR A 31 12.89 2.36 -16.80
N LEU A 32 12.56 1.12 -17.18
CA LEU A 32 11.29 0.80 -17.82
C LEU A 32 10.10 1.16 -16.93
N ALA A 33 10.19 0.96 -15.63
CA ALA A 33 9.15 1.34 -14.68
C ALA A 33 8.93 2.87 -14.64
N PHE A 34 10.01 3.64 -14.59
CA PHE A 34 9.95 5.11 -14.69
C PHE A 34 9.36 5.57 -16.01
N ASP A 35 9.87 5.01 -17.11
CA ASP A 35 9.44 5.34 -18.45
C ASP A 35 7.95 5.07 -18.63
N LEU A 36 7.44 3.97 -18.07
CA LEU A 36 6.03 3.62 -18.09
C LEU A 36 5.17 4.63 -17.33
N VAL A 37 5.56 5.01 -16.11
CA VAL A 37 4.78 5.96 -15.30
C VAL A 37 4.80 7.36 -15.89
N LEU A 38 5.96 7.82 -16.38
CA LEU A 38 6.12 9.16 -16.95
C LEU A 38 5.43 9.31 -18.32
N HIS A 39 5.48 8.29 -19.18
CA HIS A 39 4.95 8.38 -20.54
C HIS A 39 3.50 7.89 -20.69
N GLN A 40 3.02 7.00 -19.82
CA GLN A 40 1.66 6.43 -19.92
C GLN A 40 0.63 7.10 -19.00
N GLN A 41 0.91 8.32 -18.52
CA GLN A 41 0.00 9.14 -17.70
C GLN A 41 -0.52 8.42 -16.44
N LEU A 42 0.28 7.52 -15.87
CA LEU A 42 -0.05 6.91 -14.58
C LEU A 42 0.15 7.93 -13.47
N ASN A 43 -0.68 7.87 -12.43
CA ASN A 43 -0.54 8.73 -11.27
C ASN A 43 0.63 8.22 -10.40
N PRO A 44 1.74 8.97 -10.25
CA PRO A 44 2.89 8.52 -9.46
C PRO A 44 2.60 8.43 -7.95
N TRP A 45 1.49 8.99 -7.47
CA TRP A 45 1.07 8.92 -6.08
C TRP A 45 0.04 7.81 -5.80
N ASP A 46 -0.48 7.18 -6.86
CA ASP A 46 -1.55 6.20 -6.78
C ASP A 46 -1.44 5.23 -7.96
N ILE A 47 -0.47 4.32 -7.88
CA ILE A 47 -0.19 3.32 -8.90
C ILE A 47 -1.13 2.13 -8.71
N ASP A 48 -1.96 1.87 -9.72
CA ASP A 48 -2.65 0.60 -9.87
C ASP A 48 -1.64 -0.49 -10.30
N LEU A 49 -1.26 -1.35 -9.35
CA LEU A 49 -0.31 -2.43 -9.59
C LEU A 49 -0.75 -3.44 -10.65
N VAL A 50 -2.05 -3.70 -10.79
CA VAL A 50 -2.56 -4.69 -11.74
C VAL A 50 -2.37 -4.17 -13.17
N ASN A 51 -2.79 -2.92 -13.40
CA ASN A 51 -2.60 -2.28 -14.68
C ASN A 51 -1.11 -2.05 -14.98
N PHE A 52 -0.37 -1.52 -13.99
CA PHE A 52 1.06 -1.27 -14.11
C PHE A 52 1.84 -2.55 -14.47
N SER A 53 1.65 -3.65 -13.74
CA SER A 53 2.39 -4.90 -13.98
C SER A 53 2.14 -5.47 -15.37
N SER A 54 0.88 -5.41 -15.85
CA SER A 54 0.51 -5.86 -17.19
C SER A 54 1.22 -5.04 -18.28
N MET A 55 1.17 -3.71 -18.14
CA MET A 55 1.81 -2.78 -19.08
C MET A 55 3.33 -2.90 -19.06
N TYR A 56 3.90 -3.08 -17.86
CA TYR A 56 5.32 -3.27 -17.64
C TYR A 56 5.83 -4.56 -18.27
N LEU A 57 5.18 -5.70 -18.06
CA LEU A 57 5.58 -6.98 -18.65
C LEU A 57 5.51 -6.95 -20.18
N LYS A 58 4.47 -6.33 -20.73
CA LYS A 58 4.35 -6.14 -22.18
C LYS A 58 5.54 -5.34 -22.73
N LYS A 59 5.89 -4.22 -22.09
CA LYS A 59 6.99 -3.38 -22.54
C LYS A 59 8.36 -4.03 -22.31
N ALA A 60 8.51 -4.81 -21.23
CA ALA A 60 9.71 -5.60 -20.97
C ALA A 60 9.96 -6.64 -22.07
N GLN A 61 8.89 -7.27 -22.57
CA GLN A 61 8.96 -8.19 -23.71
C GLN A 61 9.39 -7.49 -25.01
N GLU A 62 8.86 -6.29 -25.28
CA GLU A 62 9.23 -5.47 -26.44
C GLU A 62 10.71 -5.05 -26.40
N GLU A 63 11.21 -4.66 -25.21
CA GLU A 63 12.60 -4.25 -24.96
C GLU A 63 13.58 -5.43 -24.77
N LYS A 64 13.11 -6.68 -24.95
CA LYS A 64 13.88 -7.93 -24.77
C LYS A 64 14.59 -8.02 -23.42
N ILE A 65 13.96 -7.51 -22.37
CA ILE A 65 14.41 -7.70 -20.99
C ILE A 65 14.11 -9.15 -20.59
N ASP A 66 14.95 -9.74 -19.75
CA ASP A 66 14.69 -11.07 -19.20
C ASP A 66 13.39 -11.06 -18.36
N LEU A 67 12.33 -11.64 -18.91
CA LEU A 67 11.01 -11.75 -18.31
C LEU A 67 11.03 -12.51 -16.98
N ILE A 68 11.94 -13.45 -16.79
CA ILE A 68 12.07 -14.19 -15.53
C ILE A 68 12.56 -13.25 -14.44
N THR A 69 13.61 -12.49 -14.73
CA THR A 69 14.14 -11.45 -13.82
C THR A 69 13.08 -10.37 -13.56
N ALA A 70 12.47 -9.83 -14.61
CA ALA A 70 11.42 -8.81 -14.49
C ALA A 70 10.21 -9.28 -13.66
N GLY A 71 9.73 -10.51 -13.88
CA GLY A 71 8.63 -11.09 -13.12
C GLY A 71 8.97 -11.34 -11.65
N ARG A 72 10.19 -11.84 -11.35
CA ARG A 72 10.67 -12.02 -9.98
C ARG A 72 10.74 -10.69 -9.23
N ILE A 73 11.21 -9.64 -9.89
CA ILE A 73 11.29 -8.28 -9.35
C ILE A 73 9.88 -7.76 -9.01
N ILE A 74 8.92 -7.89 -9.93
CA ILE A 74 7.52 -7.49 -9.68
C ILE A 74 6.94 -8.25 -8.49
N TYR A 75 7.14 -9.57 -8.44
CA TYR A 75 6.62 -10.40 -7.36
C TYR A 75 7.22 -10.04 -6.00
N MET A 76 8.53 -9.87 -5.92
CA MET A 76 9.20 -9.48 -4.68
C MET A 76 8.80 -8.08 -4.23
N ALA A 77 8.66 -7.13 -5.16
CA ALA A 77 8.17 -5.80 -4.81
C ALA A 77 6.73 -5.81 -4.30
N TRP A 78 5.85 -6.59 -4.94
CA TRP A 78 4.49 -6.80 -4.43
C TRP A 78 4.50 -7.38 -3.02
N LYS A 79 5.38 -8.36 -2.74
CA LYS A 79 5.53 -8.94 -1.40
C LYS A 79 5.94 -7.89 -0.36
N VAL A 80 6.93 -7.04 -0.67
CA VAL A 80 7.36 -5.96 0.23
C VAL A 80 6.21 -4.97 0.49
N LEU A 81 5.50 -4.57 -0.57
CA LEU A 81 4.37 -3.65 -0.46
C LEU A 81 3.22 -4.24 0.35
N HIS A 82 2.93 -5.53 0.16
CA HIS A 82 1.93 -6.26 0.93
C HIS A 82 2.31 -6.36 2.41
N MET A 83 3.56 -6.72 2.73
CA MET A 83 4.05 -6.77 4.11
C MET A 83 3.99 -5.41 4.82
N GLN A 84 4.31 -4.33 4.11
CA GLN A 84 4.15 -2.97 4.64
C GLN A 84 2.68 -2.61 4.86
N SER A 85 1.78 -3.06 3.97
CA SER A 85 0.34 -2.86 4.13
C SER A 85 -0.20 -3.59 5.36
N ASP A 86 0.20 -4.85 5.54
CA ASP A 86 -0.27 -5.68 6.66
C ASP A 86 0.19 -5.10 8.00
N ASN A 87 1.45 -4.64 8.09
CA ASN A 87 1.95 -3.96 9.28
C ASN A 87 1.18 -2.66 9.57
N LEU A 88 0.82 -1.88 8.54
CA LEU A 88 0.03 -0.65 8.74
C LEU A 88 -1.38 -0.95 9.24
N VAL A 89 -2.03 -2.00 8.75
CA VAL A 89 -3.35 -2.44 9.24
C VAL A 89 -3.27 -2.79 10.73
N VAL A 90 -2.30 -3.60 11.12
CA VAL A 90 -2.09 -3.98 12.53
C VAL A 90 -1.85 -2.75 13.42
N HIS A 91 -1.06 -1.77 12.96
CA HIS A 91 -0.83 -0.53 13.71
C HIS A 91 -2.06 0.38 13.78
N MET A 92 -2.90 0.41 12.73
CA MET A 92 -4.16 1.17 12.75
C MET A 92 -5.18 0.54 13.70
N GLU A 93 -5.27 -0.78 13.73
CA GLU A 93 -6.12 -1.52 14.68
C GLU A 93 -5.67 -1.27 16.13
N ALA A 94 -4.37 -1.39 16.41
CA ALA A 94 -3.83 -1.13 17.75
C ALA A 94 -4.04 0.32 18.23
N LYS A 95 -4.00 1.30 17.31
CA LYS A 95 -4.22 2.72 17.64
C LYS A 95 -5.71 3.05 17.85
N GLN A 96 -6.64 2.30 17.25
CA GLN A 96 -8.08 2.42 17.55
C GLN A 96 -8.38 1.99 18.98
N ASP A 97 -7.72 0.95 19.49
CA ASP A 97 -7.89 0.51 20.88
C ASP A 97 -7.40 1.56 21.90
N GLU A 98 -6.48 2.45 21.49
CA GLU A 98 -5.95 3.52 22.36
C GLU A 98 -6.72 4.86 22.26
N GLU A 99 -7.43 5.13 21.17
CA GLU A 99 -8.15 6.41 20.93
C GLU A 99 -9.61 6.42 21.42
N HIS A 100 -10.11 5.33 22.00
CA HIS A 100 -11.42 5.29 22.66
C HIS A 100 -11.24 5.29 24.17
N ASP A 101 -11.02 6.48 24.76
CA ASP A 101 -11.29 6.73 26.18
C ASP A 101 -12.81 6.82 26.39
N PHE A 102 -13.55 5.77 25.99
CA PHE A 102 -14.96 5.62 26.30
C PHE A 102 -15.04 5.09 27.73
N GLY A 103 -15.07 6.01 28.69
CA GLY A 103 -15.09 5.68 30.10
C GLY A 103 -16.47 5.19 30.54
N TRP A 104 -16.53 4.48 31.67
CA TRP A 104 -17.81 4.13 32.31
C TRP A 104 -18.67 5.36 32.65
N GLU A 105 -18.07 6.55 32.71
CA GLU A 105 -18.71 7.84 32.97
C GLU A 105 -19.42 8.44 31.73
N ASP A 106 -19.02 8.07 30.52
CA ASP A 106 -19.60 8.57 29.26
C ASP A 106 -20.87 7.80 28.84
N ILE A 107 -21.17 6.70 29.54
CA ILE A 107 -22.41 5.95 29.35
C ILE A 107 -23.56 6.82 29.85
N PRO A 108 -24.55 7.16 29.00
CA PRO A 108 -25.70 7.97 29.42
C PRO A 108 -26.60 7.14 30.35
N THR A 109 -26.25 7.14 31.63
CA THR A 109 -26.96 6.41 32.69
C THR A 109 -28.27 7.07 33.11
N GLY A 110 -28.53 8.31 32.67
CA GLY A 110 -29.74 9.07 33.02
C GLY A 110 -31.04 8.34 32.68
N ALA A 111 -31.12 7.67 31.52
CA ALA A 111 -32.29 6.88 31.12
C ALA A 111 -32.40 5.54 31.85
N TRP A 112 -31.33 5.08 32.51
CA TRP A 112 -31.26 3.76 33.16
C TRP A 112 -31.76 3.83 34.61
N PHE A 113 -31.75 5.03 35.20
CA PHE A 113 -32.21 5.31 36.57
C PHE A 113 -33.63 5.89 36.64
N GLU A 114 -34.30 6.15 35.51
CA GLU A 114 -35.66 6.70 35.49
C GLU A 114 -36.75 5.69 35.90
N SER A 115 -36.43 4.38 35.93
CA SER A 115 -37.37 3.35 36.37
C SER A 115 -36.69 2.34 37.31
N ASP A 116 -37.28 2.15 38.50
CA ASP A 116 -36.85 1.21 39.55
C ASP A 116 -37.12 -0.27 39.19
N ASP A 117 -37.30 -0.58 37.90
CA ASP A 117 -37.48 -1.92 37.40
C ASP A 117 -36.13 -2.47 36.90
N GLY A 118 -35.69 -3.60 37.44
CA GLY A 118 -34.44 -4.27 37.04
C GLY A 118 -34.37 -4.76 35.59
N TYR A 119 -35.30 -4.32 34.73
CA TYR A 119 -35.48 -4.68 33.33
C TYR A 119 -35.53 -3.47 32.38
N SER A 120 -35.30 -2.25 32.87
CA SER A 120 -35.36 -1.01 32.07
C SER A 120 -34.55 -1.10 30.76
N TYR A 121 -33.32 -1.62 30.82
CA TYR A 121 -32.46 -1.80 29.65
C TYR A 121 -32.99 -2.85 28.66
N THR A 122 -33.41 -4.02 29.15
CA THR A 122 -34.00 -5.08 28.31
C THR A 122 -35.26 -4.58 27.61
N ASN A 123 -36.08 -3.77 28.29
CA ASN A 123 -37.28 -3.17 27.74
C ASN A 123 -36.94 -2.13 26.66
N LEU A 124 -35.86 -1.35 26.82
CA LEU A 124 -35.40 -0.39 25.82
C LEU A 124 -34.93 -1.09 24.54
N VAL A 125 -34.14 -2.17 24.67
CA VAL A 125 -33.68 -2.98 23.54
C VAL A 125 -34.83 -3.71 22.84
N MET A 126 -35.84 -4.19 23.58
CA MET A 126 -37.01 -4.84 22.97
C MET A 126 -37.98 -3.87 22.29
N LYS A 127 -38.05 -2.61 22.77
CA LYS A 127 -38.97 -1.59 22.23
C LYS A 127 -38.37 -0.79 21.07
N ASN A 128 -37.04 -0.70 21.00
CA ASN A 128 -36.36 -0.09 19.86
C ASN A 128 -35.97 -1.15 18.82
N PRO A 129 -36.40 -1.02 17.55
CA PRO A 129 -36.03 -1.95 16.50
C PRO A 129 -34.53 -1.86 16.13
N ASP A 130 -33.91 -0.71 16.36
CA ASP A 130 -32.48 -0.49 16.15
C ASP A 130 -31.77 -0.39 17.52
N PRO A 131 -30.64 -1.10 17.72
CA PRO A 131 -29.87 -0.97 18.95
C PRO A 131 -29.37 0.47 19.11
N PRO A 132 -29.35 1.05 20.33
CA PRO A 132 -28.89 2.41 20.59
C PRO A 132 -27.36 2.57 20.49
N LEU A 133 -26.69 1.62 19.85
CA LEU A 133 -25.24 1.60 19.64
C LEU A 133 -24.98 1.90 18.17
N GLU A 134 -24.33 3.01 17.90
CA GLU A 134 -23.79 3.27 16.56
C GLU A 134 -22.61 2.33 16.32
N GLU A 135 -22.61 1.63 15.19
CA GLU A 135 -21.45 0.84 14.77
C GLU A 135 -20.25 1.79 14.63
N PRO A 136 -19.07 1.45 15.20
CA PRO A 136 -17.89 2.28 15.02
C PRO A 136 -17.65 2.52 13.53
N LEU A 137 -17.46 3.79 13.13
CA LEU A 137 -17.19 4.14 11.74
C LEU A 137 -15.89 3.47 11.28
N ARG A 138 -16.01 2.32 10.62
CA ARG A 138 -14.88 1.62 10.03
C ARG A 138 -14.46 2.33 8.76
N ARG A 139 -13.26 2.90 8.78
CA ARG A 139 -12.67 3.54 7.61
C ARG A 139 -12.16 2.45 6.67
N ASP A 140 -12.79 2.29 5.50
CA ASP A 140 -12.28 1.43 4.43
C ASP A 140 -11.08 2.13 3.77
N SER A 141 -9.90 1.97 4.37
CA SER A 141 -8.67 2.56 3.83
C SER A 141 -7.98 1.56 2.91
N LYS A 142 -8.16 1.73 1.59
CA LYS A 142 -7.29 1.10 0.61
C LYS A 142 -5.99 1.89 0.54
N ARG A 143 -4.87 1.26 0.88
CA ARG A 143 -3.54 1.88 0.80
C ARG A 143 -3.19 2.16 -0.66
N LYS A 144 -2.86 3.41 -0.96
CA LYS A 144 -2.31 3.83 -2.26
C LYS A 144 -0.83 3.50 -2.29
N ILE A 145 -0.33 3.10 -3.46
CA ILE A 145 1.09 2.80 -3.68
C ILE A 145 1.69 3.91 -4.51
N THR A 146 2.80 4.47 -4.04
CA THR A 146 3.53 5.52 -4.76
C THR A 146 4.63 4.93 -5.65
N LEU A 147 5.06 5.70 -6.65
CA LEU A 147 6.20 5.36 -7.50
C LEU A 147 7.47 5.12 -6.68
N ILE A 148 7.72 5.96 -5.68
CA ILE A 148 8.89 5.82 -4.80
C ILE A 148 8.86 4.46 -4.09
N GLU A 149 7.72 4.09 -3.49
CA GLU A 149 7.59 2.81 -2.78
C GLU A 149 7.77 1.62 -3.70
N LEU A 150 7.23 1.69 -4.92
CA LEU A 150 7.41 0.65 -5.94
C LEU A 150 8.88 0.48 -6.35
N LEU A 151 9.61 1.59 -6.53
CA LEU A 151 11.02 1.58 -6.91
C LEU A 151 11.93 1.10 -5.79
N ASP A 152 11.67 1.54 -4.55
CA ASP A 152 12.38 1.02 -3.37
C ASP A 152 12.14 -0.48 -3.22
N ALA A 153 10.91 -0.95 -3.49
CA ALA A 153 10.58 -2.36 -3.47
C ALA A 153 11.30 -3.15 -4.58
N PHE A 154 11.50 -2.57 -5.77
CA PHE A 154 12.37 -3.14 -6.80
C PHE A 154 13.84 -3.20 -6.34
N ASP A 155 14.42 -2.13 -5.82
CA ASP A 155 15.81 -2.16 -5.36
C ASP A 155 16.02 -3.13 -4.18
N GLN A 156 15.03 -3.26 -3.29
CA GLN A 156 15.09 -4.27 -2.23
C GLN A 156 15.05 -5.68 -2.81
N ALA A 157 14.13 -5.94 -3.76
CA ALA A 157 14.08 -7.20 -4.48
C ALA A 157 15.41 -7.54 -5.18
N ARG A 158 16.13 -6.53 -5.70
CA ARG A 158 17.48 -6.71 -6.26
C ARG A 158 18.45 -7.28 -5.25
N LYS A 159 18.56 -6.63 -4.09
CA LYS A 159 19.50 -7.01 -3.03
C LYS A 159 19.23 -8.41 -2.54
N ASP A 160 17.96 -8.72 -2.30
CA ASP A 160 17.55 -10.06 -1.90
C ASP A 160 17.92 -11.10 -3.00
N ALA A 161 17.70 -10.79 -4.28
CA ALA A 161 18.08 -11.70 -5.37
C ALA A 161 19.59 -11.89 -5.53
N GLU A 162 20.40 -10.85 -5.27
CA GLU A 162 21.86 -10.91 -5.27
C GLU A 162 22.41 -11.72 -4.08
N GLU A 163 21.74 -11.68 -2.91
CA GLU A 163 22.14 -12.43 -1.71
C GLU A 163 21.82 -13.93 -1.77
N TYR A 164 20.81 -14.33 -2.53
CA TYR A 164 20.36 -15.74 -2.67
C TYR A 164 20.79 -16.41 -3.99
N GLN A 165 21.79 -15.87 -4.70
CA GLN A 165 22.45 -16.51 -5.84
C GLN A 165 23.60 -17.43 -5.40
#